data_AF-F5SXE7-F1
#
_entry.id   AF-F5SXE7-F1
#
_cell.length_a   1.000
_cell.length_b   1.000
_cell.length_c   1.000
_cell.angle_alpha   90.00
_cell.angle_beta   90.00
_cell.angle_gamma   90.00
#
_symmetry.space_group_name_H-M   'P 1'
#
loop_
_entity.id
_entity.type
_entity.pdbx_description
1 polymer ?
#
loop_
_entity_poly.entity_id
_entity_poly.type
_entity_poly.pdbx_seq_one_letter_code
_entity_poly.pdbx_strand_id
1 'polypeptide(L)'
;MLVLFKQHDSLSKKIADYYLQKRAVPKSQLVGIKLSTANNSTISPSQFADIQQQIKPYLTDQIKVLLLTWHAPYRVGCMSITSAFSLGFDEKYCSHNKSHISGCHMTANSPFFNAKSHQLWQSDTIRLTMMLTGPRFDEVKELIDRGVKADNSQPHGDAYLVRTQDVQRSTRWRMFKKLADIWPEQNGLQIHYVDDHLRSQGTSIKNKNNILFYLTGYTQVPDIKSNHYLPGAIADHLTSTGGAGISSQGQMKAFRWLEAGATGSYGTVIEPCNYPQKFPNAQILIPSYVGGDSLIEAYWKSVQQPGEGLFIGEPLACPWCH
;
A
#
# COMPACT_ATOMS: atom_id res chain seq x y z
N MET A 1 8.16 -1.61 -16.09
CA MET A 1 7.76 -2.41 -14.91
C MET A 1 7.50 -3.84 -15.35
N LEU A 2 7.40 -4.82 -14.46
CA LEU A 2 6.96 -6.19 -14.80
C LEU A 2 5.60 -6.45 -14.14
N VAL A 3 4.61 -6.87 -14.93
CA VAL A 3 3.27 -7.20 -14.45
C VAL A 3 3.14 -8.71 -14.35
N LEU A 4 2.80 -9.18 -13.15
CA LEU A 4 2.64 -10.59 -12.85
C LEU A 4 1.15 -10.92 -12.73
N PHE A 5 0.72 -12.02 -13.34
CA PHE A 5 -0.61 -12.59 -13.16
C PHE A 5 -0.54 -14.05 -12.71
N LYS A 6 -1.56 -14.51 -11.99
CA LYS A 6 -1.68 -15.89 -11.56
C LYS A 6 -2.18 -16.76 -12.71
N GLN A 7 -1.42 -17.78 -13.12
CA GLN A 7 -1.89 -18.74 -14.13
C GLN A 7 -3.16 -19.44 -13.67
N HIS A 8 -4.06 -19.74 -14.60
CA HIS A 8 -5.39 -20.31 -14.35
C HIS A 8 -6.33 -19.44 -13.47
N ASP A 9 -6.00 -18.17 -13.25
CA ASP A 9 -6.88 -17.18 -12.65
C ASP A 9 -7.33 -16.16 -13.72
N SER A 10 -8.58 -16.30 -14.16
CA SER A 10 -9.13 -15.45 -15.21
C SER A 10 -9.29 -13.98 -14.79
N LEU A 11 -9.53 -13.72 -13.50
CA LEU A 11 -9.63 -12.36 -12.97
C LEU A 11 -8.25 -11.71 -12.98
N SER A 12 -7.24 -12.41 -12.47
CA SER A 12 -5.86 -11.90 -12.46
C SER A 12 -5.34 -11.58 -13.86
N LYS A 13 -5.58 -12.47 -14.84
CA LYS A 13 -5.18 -12.22 -16.23
C LYS A 13 -5.91 -11.01 -16.83
N LYS A 14 -7.22 -10.88 -16.61
CA LYS A 14 -8.01 -9.72 -17.10
C LYS A 14 -7.51 -8.39 -16.52
N ILE A 15 -7.22 -8.36 -15.22
CA ILE A 15 -6.65 -7.18 -14.55
C ILE A 15 -5.31 -6.81 -15.20
N ALA A 16 -4.42 -7.77 -15.36
CA ALA A 16 -3.10 -7.53 -15.94
C ALA A 16 -3.19 -7.01 -17.39
N ASP A 17 -4.02 -7.62 -18.23
CA ASP A 17 -4.22 -7.19 -19.62
C ASP A 17 -4.74 -5.76 -19.70
N TYR A 18 -5.74 -5.42 -18.88
CA TYR A 18 -6.29 -4.08 -18.84
C TYR A 18 -5.25 -3.06 -18.36
N TYR A 19 -4.47 -3.40 -17.34
CA TYR A 19 -3.40 -2.56 -16.84
C TYR A 19 -2.34 -2.29 -17.92
N LEU A 20 -1.92 -3.34 -18.66
CA LEU A 20 -0.98 -3.20 -19.78
C LEU A 20 -1.47 -2.18 -20.81
N GLN A 21 -2.75 -2.30 -21.20
CA GLN A 21 -3.36 -1.39 -22.16
C GLN A 21 -3.36 0.05 -21.64
N LYS A 22 -3.72 0.27 -20.37
CA LYS A 22 -3.87 1.61 -19.79
C LYS A 22 -2.55 2.31 -19.48
N ARG A 23 -1.53 1.55 -19.09
CA ARG A 23 -0.20 2.07 -18.77
C ARG A 23 0.82 1.91 -19.90
N ALA A 24 0.37 1.49 -21.08
CA ALA A 24 1.21 1.20 -22.25
C ALA A 24 2.40 0.29 -21.92
N VAL A 25 2.21 -0.67 -21.00
CA VAL A 25 3.25 -1.62 -20.62
C VAL A 25 3.39 -2.66 -21.74
N PRO A 26 4.62 -2.90 -22.27
CA PRO A 26 4.83 -3.87 -23.34
C PRO A 26 4.34 -5.27 -22.97
N LYS A 27 3.80 -6.01 -23.94
CA LYS A 27 3.36 -7.41 -23.73
C LYS A 27 4.49 -8.33 -23.26
N SER A 28 5.75 -8.03 -23.61
CA SER A 28 6.94 -8.74 -23.12
C SER A 28 7.17 -8.57 -21.61
N GLN A 29 6.53 -7.59 -20.98
CA GLN A 29 6.56 -7.32 -19.54
C GLN A 29 5.34 -7.90 -18.80
N LEU A 30 4.61 -8.83 -19.41
CA LEU A 30 3.54 -9.61 -18.76
C LEU A 30 3.98 -11.05 -18.54
N VAL A 31 4.00 -11.51 -17.29
CA VAL A 31 4.44 -12.86 -16.93
C VAL A 31 3.38 -13.57 -16.11
N GLY A 32 3.02 -14.77 -16.56
CA GLY A 32 2.13 -15.66 -15.82
C GLY A 32 2.94 -16.54 -14.88
N ILE A 33 2.65 -16.46 -13.57
CA ILE A 33 3.31 -17.30 -12.57
C ILE A 33 2.46 -18.49 -12.17
N LYS A 34 3.10 -19.65 -12.00
CA LYS A 34 2.47 -20.82 -11.41
C LYS A 34 2.45 -20.65 -9.91
N LEU A 35 1.25 -20.50 -9.36
CA LEU A 35 0.96 -20.54 -7.94
C LEU A 35 0.12 -21.77 -7.65
N SER A 36 0.24 -22.31 -6.43
CA SER A 36 -0.69 -23.35 -5.99
C SER A 36 -2.14 -22.89 -6.19
N THR A 37 -2.99 -23.79 -6.69
CA THR A 37 -4.42 -23.54 -6.92
C THR A 37 -5.22 -23.51 -5.62
N ALA A 38 -4.65 -24.00 -4.51
CA ALA A 38 -5.22 -23.79 -3.19
C ALA A 38 -5.23 -22.28 -2.89
N ASN A 39 -6.40 -21.72 -2.57
CA ASN A 39 -6.60 -20.31 -2.18
C ASN A 39 -6.01 -20.03 -0.78
N ASN A 40 -4.73 -20.34 -0.59
CA ASN A 40 -4.02 -20.10 0.64
C ASN A 40 -3.60 -18.64 0.69
N SER A 41 -3.82 -17.99 1.82
CA SER A 41 -3.32 -16.63 2.09
C SER A 41 -1.80 -16.54 2.04
N THR A 42 -1.12 -17.68 2.26
CA THR A 42 0.31 -17.78 2.53
C THR A 42 0.93 -18.88 1.67
N ILE A 43 2.08 -18.57 1.08
CA ILE A 43 3.00 -19.56 0.48
C ILE A 43 4.24 -19.73 1.35
N SER A 44 4.91 -20.88 1.24
CA SER A 44 6.17 -21.13 1.92
C SER A 44 7.32 -20.33 1.28
N PRO A 45 8.44 -20.13 2.01
CA PRO A 45 9.65 -19.56 1.42
C PRO A 45 10.19 -20.37 0.22
N SER A 46 10.05 -21.70 0.24
CA SER A 46 10.44 -22.55 -0.89
C SER A 46 9.58 -22.30 -2.14
N GLN A 47 8.25 -22.25 -1.98
CA GLN A 47 7.33 -21.90 -3.07
C GLN A 47 7.63 -20.50 -3.61
N PHE A 48 8.01 -19.55 -2.74
CA PHE A 48 8.41 -18.22 -3.18
C PHE A 48 9.72 -18.23 -3.97
N ALA A 49 10.72 -19.01 -3.55
CA ALA A 49 11.96 -19.18 -4.32
C ALA A 49 11.69 -19.73 -5.73
N ASP A 50 10.74 -20.67 -5.88
CA ASP A 50 10.33 -21.18 -7.19
C ASP A 50 9.70 -20.09 -8.07
N ILE A 51 8.91 -19.18 -7.49
CA ILE A 51 8.35 -18.02 -8.20
C ILE A 51 9.47 -17.06 -8.63
N GLN A 52 10.45 -16.81 -7.76
CA GLN A 52 11.60 -15.96 -8.08
C GLN A 52 12.39 -16.54 -9.27
N GLN A 53 12.57 -17.87 -9.32
CA GLN A 53 13.20 -18.52 -10.47
C GLN A 53 12.38 -18.36 -11.76
N GLN A 54 11.04 -18.46 -11.69
CA GLN A 54 10.16 -18.27 -12.85
C GLN A 54 10.27 -16.86 -13.44
N ILE A 55 10.38 -15.82 -12.61
CA ILE A 55 10.40 -14.42 -13.08
C ILE A 55 11.82 -13.91 -13.40
N LYS A 56 12.87 -14.56 -12.88
CA LYS A 56 14.28 -14.13 -13.03
C LYS A 56 14.67 -13.77 -14.49
N PRO A 57 14.31 -14.55 -15.53
CA PRO A 57 14.67 -14.21 -16.91
C PRO A 57 14.08 -12.89 -17.42
N TYR A 58 13.04 -12.36 -16.78
CA TYR A 58 12.35 -11.13 -17.18
C TYR A 58 12.81 -9.89 -16.38
N LEU A 59 13.63 -10.07 -15.34
CA LEU A 59 14.06 -9.00 -14.43
C LEU A 59 15.28 -8.23 -14.96
N THR A 60 15.15 -7.59 -16.12
CA THR A 60 16.20 -6.69 -16.66
C THR A 60 16.45 -5.48 -15.75
N ASP A 61 17.56 -4.77 -15.95
CA ASP A 61 17.91 -3.57 -15.17
C ASP A 61 16.90 -2.42 -15.32
N GLN A 62 16.12 -2.43 -16.41
CA GLN A 62 15.05 -1.47 -16.70
C GLN A 62 13.75 -1.77 -15.93
N ILE A 63 13.60 -2.98 -15.39
CA ILE A 63 12.46 -3.31 -14.54
C ILE A 63 12.77 -2.82 -13.14
N LYS A 64 12.15 -1.72 -12.71
CA LYS A 64 12.31 -1.22 -11.32
C LYS A 64 11.09 -1.47 -10.43
N VAL A 65 9.96 -1.84 -11.04
CA VAL A 65 8.68 -2.07 -10.36
C VAL A 65 8.10 -3.43 -10.75
N LEU A 66 7.54 -4.14 -9.77
CA LEU A 66 6.73 -5.33 -9.94
C LEU A 66 5.27 -5.04 -9.54
N LEU A 67 4.33 -5.48 -10.37
CA LEU A 67 2.90 -5.37 -10.07
C LEU A 67 2.29 -6.77 -9.97
N LEU A 68 1.66 -7.07 -8.84
CA LEU A 68 0.97 -8.33 -8.61
C LEU A 68 -0.54 -8.14 -8.83
N THR A 69 -1.16 -8.93 -9.69
CA THR A 69 -2.57 -8.74 -10.10
C THR A 69 -3.54 -9.79 -9.55
N TRP A 70 -3.26 -10.37 -8.38
CA TRP A 70 -4.11 -11.37 -7.70
C TRP A 70 -4.35 -10.97 -6.24
N HIS A 71 -5.39 -11.53 -5.60
CA HIS A 71 -5.71 -11.24 -4.20
C HIS A 71 -5.11 -12.23 -3.19
N ALA A 72 -4.79 -13.46 -3.61
CA ALA A 72 -4.14 -14.46 -2.78
C ALA A 72 -3.18 -15.34 -3.60
N PRO A 73 -2.00 -15.69 -3.07
CA PRO A 73 -1.51 -15.39 -1.72
C PRO A 73 -1.07 -13.92 -1.54
N TYR A 74 -1.13 -13.43 -0.31
CA TYR A 74 -0.63 -12.11 0.10
C TYR A 74 0.50 -12.18 1.14
N ARG A 75 0.93 -13.41 1.50
CA ARG A 75 2.04 -13.68 2.43
C ARG A 75 3.04 -14.67 1.86
N VAL A 76 4.30 -14.48 2.24
CA VAL A 76 5.39 -15.47 2.11
C VAL A 76 5.88 -15.79 3.51
N GLY A 77 5.49 -16.94 4.06
CA GLY A 77 5.72 -17.27 5.46
C GLY A 77 5.24 -16.15 6.41
N CYS A 78 6.20 -15.48 7.02
CA CYS A 78 5.98 -14.36 7.95
C CYS A 78 6.01 -12.97 7.29
N MET A 79 6.48 -12.82 6.05
CA MET A 79 6.47 -11.53 5.35
C MET A 79 5.18 -11.32 4.54
N SER A 80 4.86 -10.07 4.24
CA SER A 80 3.92 -9.79 3.15
C SER A 80 4.55 -10.15 1.81
N ILE A 81 3.73 -10.49 0.82
CA ILE A 81 4.25 -10.87 -0.50
C ILE A 81 4.92 -9.69 -1.21
N THR A 82 4.39 -8.47 -1.08
CA THR A 82 5.02 -7.27 -1.66
C THR A 82 6.38 -7.01 -1.05
N SER A 83 6.52 -7.23 0.26
CA SER A 83 7.80 -7.06 0.94
C SER A 83 8.80 -8.15 0.64
N ALA A 84 8.36 -9.40 0.51
CA ALA A 84 9.23 -10.50 0.09
C ALA A 84 9.78 -10.28 -1.33
N PHE A 85 8.98 -9.75 -2.27
CA PHE A 85 9.47 -9.41 -3.61
C PHE A 85 10.47 -8.25 -3.62
N SER A 86 10.24 -7.21 -2.81
CA SER A 86 11.09 -6.02 -2.83
C SER A 86 12.35 -6.09 -1.97
N LEU A 87 12.31 -6.83 -0.87
CA LEU A 87 13.41 -6.94 0.09
C LEU A 87 14.13 -8.29 0.03
N GLY A 88 13.57 -9.27 -0.69
CA GLY A 88 13.91 -10.67 -0.54
C GLY A 88 13.27 -11.25 0.73
N PHE A 89 12.90 -12.54 0.69
CA PHE A 89 12.43 -13.21 1.89
C PHE A 89 13.58 -13.37 2.89
N ASP A 90 13.42 -12.84 4.10
CA ASP A 90 14.39 -12.93 5.19
C ASP A 90 13.66 -12.77 6.54
N GLU A 91 13.89 -13.70 7.48
CA GLU A 91 13.22 -13.71 8.80
C GLU A 91 13.57 -12.48 9.66
N LYS A 92 14.62 -11.70 9.34
CA LYS A 92 14.89 -10.42 10.00
C LYS A 92 13.77 -9.39 9.80
N TYR A 93 12.97 -9.56 8.75
CA TYR A 93 11.81 -8.73 8.45
C TYR A 93 10.52 -9.24 9.11
N CYS A 94 10.62 -10.26 9.96
CA CYS A 94 9.49 -10.86 10.65
C CYS A 94 9.55 -10.57 12.15
N SER A 95 8.43 -10.16 12.72
CA SER A 95 8.29 -9.95 14.16
C SER A 95 8.20 -11.27 14.93
N HIS A 96 7.74 -12.32 14.26
CA HIS A 96 7.79 -13.68 14.75
C HIS A 96 8.78 -14.49 13.92
N ASN A 97 9.86 -14.92 14.56
CA ASN A 97 10.90 -15.75 13.94
C ASN A 97 11.45 -16.74 14.97
N LYS A 98 12.46 -17.53 14.58
CA LYS A 98 13.04 -18.56 15.46
C LYS A 98 13.57 -18.01 16.78
N SER A 99 14.02 -16.76 16.82
CA SER A 99 14.51 -16.07 18.02
C SER A 99 13.39 -15.38 18.81
N HIS A 100 12.25 -15.13 18.18
CA HIS A 100 11.11 -14.39 18.73
C HIS A 100 9.80 -15.14 18.50
N ILE A 101 9.62 -16.24 19.25
CA ILE A 101 8.49 -17.17 19.06
C ILE A 101 7.16 -16.55 19.53
N SER A 102 7.19 -15.62 20.49
CA SER A 102 6.00 -14.96 21.04
C SER A 102 6.27 -13.48 21.35
N GLY A 103 5.20 -12.71 21.57
CA GLY A 103 5.29 -11.29 21.87
C GLY A 103 5.43 -10.41 20.63
N CYS A 104 5.60 -9.11 20.86
CA CYS A 104 5.63 -8.08 19.83
C CYS A 104 7.05 -7.60 19.61
N HIS A 105 7.53 -7.67 18.37
CA HIS A 105 8.90 -7.30 18.04
C HIS A 105 8.97 -6.35 16.84
N MET A 106 9.95 -5.46 16.91
CA MET A 106 10.39 -4.65 15.77
C MET A 106 10.99 -5.55 14.71
N THR A 107 10.95 -5.13 13.45
CA THR A 107 11.60 -5.84 12.34
C THR A 107 12.75 -5.01 11.79
N ALA A 108 13.58 -5.59 10.92
CA ALA A 108 14.62 -4.83 10.24
C ALA A 108 14.03 -3.65 9.45
N ASN A 109 14.79 -2.54 9.42
CA ASN A 109 14.42 -1.35 8.67
C ASN A 109 14.59 -1.58 7.16
N SER A 110 13.71 -0.95 6.38
CA SER A 110 13.80 -0.90 4.92
C SER A 110 14.96 -0.01 4.49
N PRO A 111 15.80 -0.43 3.52
CA PRO A 111 16.80 0.45 2.90
C PRO A 111 16.15 1.57 2.07
N PHE A 112 14.85 1.49 1.79
CA PHE A 112 14.11 2.49 1.01
C PHE A 112 13.51 3.60 1.88
N PHE A 113 13.49 3.41 3.21
CA PHE A 113 12.87 4.37 4.11
C PHE A 113 13.54 5.74 4.01
N ASN A 114 12.75 6.76 3.67
CA ASN A 114 13.21 8.14 3.43
C ASN A 114 14.35 8.26 2.39
N ALA A 115 14.49 7.29 1.48
CA ALA A 115 15.50 7.33 0.42
C ALA A 115 15.15 8.40 -0.63
N LYS A 116 16.17 9.05 -1.21
CA LYS A 116 15.95 9.98 -2.32
C LYS A 116 15.56 9.19 -3.58
N SER A 117 14.71 9.75 -4.45
CA SER A 117 14.19 9.03 -5.64
C SER A 117 15.32 8.52 -6.54
N HIS A 118 16.37 9.31 -6.78
CA HIS A 118 17.52 8.87 -7.56
C HIS A 118 18.24 7.65 -6.95
N GLN A 119 18.27 7.52 -5.62
CA GLN A 119 18.90 6.38 -4.94
C GLN A 119 18.08 5.11 -5.12
N LEU A 120 16.74 5.21 -5.17
CA LEU A 120 15.86 4.07 -5.43
C LEU A 120 16.08 3.49 -6.83
N TRP A 121 16.39 4.33 -7.81
CA TRP A 121 16.46 3.93 -9.21
C TRP A 121 17.87 3.61 -9.71
N GLN A 122 18.91 4.06 -9.01
CA GLN A 122 20.31 3.72 -9.31
C GLN A 122 20.68 2.26 -9.01
N SER A 123 19.92 1.57 -8.18
CA SER A 123 20.19 0.16 -7.88
C SER A 123 19.64 -0.76 -8.97
N ASP A 124 20.49 -1.66 -9.46
CA ASP A 124 20.10 -2.69 -10.42
C ASP A 124 19.30 -3.83 -9.78
N THR A 125 19.25 -3.90 -8.45
CA THR A 125 18.55 -4.96 -7.71
C THR A 125 17.23 -4.51 -7.09
N ILE A 126 16.94 -3.20 -7.02
CA ILE A 126 15.68 -2.70 -6.45
C ILE A 126 14.50 -3.04 -7.37
N ARG A 127 13.48 -3.66 -6.78
CA ARG A 127 12.22 -4.02 -7.44
C ARG A 127 11.07 -3.68 -6.50
N LEU A 128 10.63 -2.42 -6.50
CA LEU A 128 9.50 -2.01 -5.65
C LEU A 128 8.23 -2.74 -6.09
N THR A 129 7.46 -3.26 -5.14
CA THR A 129 6.32 -4.13 -5.45
C THR A 129 5.04 -3.59 -4.82
N MET A 130 3.94 -3.62 -5.59
CA MET A 130 2.58 -3.40 -5.09
C MET A 130 1.62 -4.46 -5.64
N MET A 131 0.51 -4.64 -4.94
CA MET A 131 -0.59 -5.51 -5.35
C MET A 131 -1.80 -4.70 -5.80
N LEU A 132 -2.34 -5.02 -6.96
CA LEU A 132 -3.50 -4.37 -7.57
C LEU A 132 -4.56 -5.42 -7.85
N THR A 133 -5.60 -5.44 -7.03
CA THR A 133 -6.62 -6.49 -7.04
C THR A 133 -7.88 -6.04 -6.32
N GLY A 134 -8.96 -6.82 -6.46
CA GLY A 134 -10.27 -6.58 -5.91
C GLY A 134 -11.17 -7.81 -6.10
N PRO A 135 -12.41 -7.80 -5.57
CA PRO A 135 -13.31 -8.95 -5.67
C PRO A 135 -13.86 -9.15 -7.08
N ARG A 136 -13.91 -8.10 -7.90
CA ARG A 136 -14.48 -8.12 -9.27
C ARG A 136 -13.64 -7.27 -10.22
N PHE A 137 -13.67 -7.63 -11.50
CA PHE A 137 -12.91 -6.92 -12.53
C PHE A 137 -13.31 -5.44 -12.66
N ASP A 138 -14.60 -5.11 -12.64
CA ASP A 138 -15.08 -3.73 -12.82
C ASP A 138 -14.56 -2.79 -11.74
N GLU A 139 -14.48 -3.25 -10.49
CA GLU A 139 -13.94 -2.44 -9.38
C GLU A 139 -12.44 -2.19 -9.54
N VAL A 140 -11.68 -3.20 -9.99
CA VAL A 140 -10.25 -3.03 -10.26
C VAL A 140 -10.02 -2.18 -11.50
N LYS A 141 -10.88 -2.29 -12.51
CA LYS A 141 -10.88 -1.44 -13.70
C LYS A 141 -11.06 0.02 -13.32
N GLU A 142 -12.02 0.34 -12.45
CA GLU A 142 -12.24 1.69 -11.92
C GLU A 142 -11.03 2.19 -11.12
N LEU A 143 -10.39 1.33 -10.32
CA LEU A 143 -9.16 1.68 -9.60
C LEU A 143 -8.01 2.02 -10.57
N ILE A 144 -7.83 1.23 -11.64
CA ILE A 144 -6.82 1.49 -12.68
C ILE A 144 -7.11 2.82 -13.38
N ASP A 145 -8.35 3.01 -13.83
CA ASP A 145 -8.77 4.24 -14.52
C ASP A 145 -8.58 5.47 -13.62
N ARG A 146 -8.84 5.33 -12.32
CA ARG A 146 -8.62 6.37 -11.31
C ARG A 146 -7.15 6.69 -11.10
N GLY A 147 -6.26 5.68 -11.10
CA GLY A 147 -4.81 5.91 -11.03
C GLY A 147 -4.29 6.65 -12.26
N VAL A 148 -4.71 6.24 -13.46
CA VAL A 148 -4.34 6.92 -14.72
C VAL A 148 -4.87 8.35 -14.77
N LYS A 149 -6.12 8.58 -14.34
CA LYS A 149 -6.71 9.93 -14.26
C LYS A 149 -5.97 10.85 -13.29
N ALA A 150 -5.23 10.29 -12.33
CA ALA A 150 -4.47 11.08 -11.38
C ALA A 150 -3.25 11.74 -12.02
N ASP A 151 -2.61 11.10 -12.98
CA ASP A 151 -1.32 11.54 -13.53
C ASP A 151 -1.31 13.00 -13.96
N ASN A 152 -0.37 13.78 -13.39
CA ASN A 152 -0.19 15.21 -13.64
C ASN A 152 -1.49 16.03 -13.57
N SER A 153 -2.44 15.62 -12.72
CA SER A 153 -3.71 16.32 -12.53
C SER A 153 -3.60 17.58 -11.66
N GLN A 154 -2.50 17.72 -10.91
CA GLN A 154 -2.22 18.86 -10.02
C GLN A 154 -3.43 19.23 -9.15
N PRO A 155 -3.97 18.28 -8.37
CA PRO A 155 -5.26 18.45 -7.72
C PRO A 155 -5.18 19.43 -6.53
N HIS A 156 -6.27 20.15 -6.30
CA HIS A 156 -6.50 20.88 -5.06
C HIS A 156 -7.40 20.06 -4.14
N GLY A 157 -7.01 19.88 -2.89
CA GLY A 157 -7.78 19.08 -1.95
C GLY A 157 -7.20 19.02 -0.55
N ASP A 158 -7.77 18.10 0.23
CA ASP A 158 -7.55 18.01 1.67
C ASP A 158 -6.86 16.71 2.07
N ALA A 159 -5.96 16.81 3.05
CA ALA A 159 -5.46 15.71 3.85
C ALA A 159 -6.13 15.73 5.22
N TYR A 160 -6.72 14.62 5.64
CA TYR A 160 -7.28 14.44 6.98
C TYR A 160 -6.41 13.47 7.77
N LEU A 161 -5.77 13.97 8.83
CA LEU A 161 -4.95 13.21 9.74
C LEU A 161 -5.68 13.07 11.08
N VAL A 162 -6.28 11.91 11.30
CA VAL A 162 -7.32 11.75 12.32
C VAL A 162 -6.81 10.92 13.49
N ARG A 163 -6.82 11.51 14.69
CA ARG A 163 -6.70 10.81 15.96
C ARG A 163 -8.07 10.36 16.44
N THR A 164 -8.18 9.10 16.86
CA THR A 164 -9.44 8.50 17.31
C THR A 164 -9.41 8.21 18.80
N GLN A 165 -10.53 7.76 19.33
CA GLN A 165 -10.66 7.26 20.70
C GLN A 165 -9.93 5.93 20.93
N ASP A 166 -9.55 5.21 19.86
CA ASP A 166 -8.68 4.04 19.98
C ASP A 166 -7.22 4.51 20.16
N VAL A 167 -6.82 4.66 21.42
CA VAL A 167 -5.48 5.11 21.83
C VAL A 167 -4.39 4.17 21.30
N GLN A 168 -4.67 2.86 21.26
CA GLN A 168 -3.71 1.87 20.81
C GLN A 168 -3.46 1.99 19.31
N ARG A 169 -4.47 2.34 18.51
CA ARG A 169 -4.33 2.53 17.06
C ARG A 169 -3.98 3.95 16.65
N SER A 170 -4.04 4.90 17.58
CA SER A 170 -3.72 6.30 17.32
C SER A 170 -2.27 6.67 17.61
N THR A 171 -1.33 5.72 17.69
CA THR A 171 0.08 5.97 18.08
C THR A 171 0.81 6.98 17.18
N ARG A 172 0.31 7.24 15.96
CA ARG A 172 0.83 8.24 15.01
C ARG A 172 0.37 9.68 15.27
N TRP A 173 -0.54 9.93 16.22
CA TRP A 173 -1.21 11.23 16.36
C TRP A 173 -0.27 12.42 16.57
N ARG A 174 0.83 12.27 17.31
CA ARG A 174 1.81 13.36 17.52
C ARG A 174 2.45 13.80 16.22
N MET A 175 2.77 12.82 15.35
CA MET A 175 3.33 13.07 14.02
C MET A 175 2.30 13.77 13.14
N PHE A 176 1.03 13.37 13.21
CA PHE A 176 -0.08 13.99 12.49
C PHE A 176 -0.27 15.45 12.87
N LYS A 177 -0.39 15.73 14.18
CA LYS A 177 -0.53 17.09 14.68
C LYS A 177 0.66 17.95 14.25
N LYS A 178 1.89 17.47 14.48
CA LYS A 178 3.11 18.21 14.11
C LYS A 178 3.16 18.51 12.62
N LEU A 179 2.78 17.57 11.75
CA LEU A 179 2.75 17.80 10.31
C LEU A 179 1.74 18.89 9.94
N ALA A 180 0.51 18.81 10.47
CA ALA A 180 -0.51 19.84 10.23
C ALA A 180 -0.09 21.22 10.74
N ASP A 181 0.59 21.30 11.89
CA ASP A 181 1.06 22.57 12.47
C ASP A 181 2.14 23.26 11.61
N ILE A 182 2.98 22.50 10.89
CA ILE A 182 4.15 23.02 10.16
C ILE A 182 3.99 23.02 8.64
N TRP A 183 2.96 22.38 8.10
CA TRP A 183 2.78 22.26 6.66
C TRP A 183 2.35 23.62 6.08
N PRO A 184 3.17 24.26 5.24
CA PRO A 184 2.70 25.40 4.48
C PRO A 184 1.70 24.89 3.44
N GLU A 185 0.56 25.55 3.27
CA GLU A 185 -0.29 25.26 2.11
C GLU A 185 0.56 25.39 0.84
N GLN A 186 0.79 24.27 0.16
CA GLN A 186 1.64 24.18 -1.02
C GLN A 186 1.09 23.11 -1.95
N ASN A 187 1.26 23.31 -3.26
CA ASN A 187 0.83 22.38 -4.30
C ASN A 187 -0.65 21.97 -4.19
N GLY A 188 -1.52 22.89 -3.75
CA GLY A 188 -2.97 22.67 -3.65
C GLY A 188 -3.41 21.77 -2.49
N LEU A 189 -2.51 21.40 -1.56
CA LEU A 189 -2.86 20.53 -0.43
C LEU A 189 -2.98 21.29 0.89
N GLN A 190 -4.16 21.19 1.50
CA GLN A 190 -4.46 21.60 2.87
C GLN A 190 -4.40 20.40 3.83
N ILE A 191 -3.77 20.54 5.00
CA ILE A 191 -3.70 19.46 5.99
C ILE A 191 -4.53 19.79 7.23
N HIS A 192 -5.50 18.93 7.54
CA HIS A 192 -6.37 19.01 8.70
C HIS A 192 -6.01 17.94 9.72
N TYR A 193 -5.60 18.36 10.92
CA TYR A 193 -5.54 17.46 12.07
C TYR A 193 -6.90 17.42 12.77
N VAL A 194 -7.50 16.24 12.88
CA VAL A 194 -8.78 16.02 13.57
C VAL A 194 -8.51 15.23 14.84
N ASP A 195 -8.82 15.81 16.00
CA ASP A 195 -8.65 15.16 17.28
C ASP A 195 -10.00 14.76 17.90
N ASP A 196 -10.38 13.52 17.65
CA ASP A 196 -11.66 12.94 18.09
C ASP A 196 -11.46 11.94 19.25
N HIS A 197 -10.36 12.02 20.00
CA HIS A 197 -10.03 11.04 21.05
C HIS A 197 -11.04 10.97 22.20
N LEU A 198 -11.87 12.01 22.40
CA LEU A 198 -12.92 12.06 23.41
C LEU A 198 -14.30 11.64 22.88
N ARG A 199 -14.43 11.33 21.59
CA ARG A 199 -15.72 10.91 21.03
C ARG A 199 -16.11 9.54 21.57
N SER A 200 -17.37 9.43 21.96
CA SER A 200 -17.93 8.21 22.55
C SER A 200 -18.18 7.10 21.52
N GLN A 201 -18.41 7.43 20.24
CA GLN A 201 -18.66 6.45 19.18
C GLN A 201 -18.13 6.91 17.82
N GLY A 202 -17.55 5.96 17.08
CA GLY A 202 -17.38 6.01 15.63
C GLY A 202 -16.63 7.22 15.07
N THR A 203 -15.36 7.39 15.42
CA THR A 203 -14.54 8.47 14.84
C THR A 203 -14.28 8.24 13.36
N SER A 204 -14.71 9.20 12.53
CA SER A 204 -14.39 9.32 11.12
C SER A 204 -14.59 10.75 10.64
N ILE A 205 -13.98 11.09 9.50
CA ILE A 205 -14.48 12.22 8.69
C ILE A 205 -15.71 11.76 7.91
N LYS A 206 -16.70 12.64 7.77
CA LYS A 206 -17.98 12.34 7.13
C LYS A 206 -18.36 13.43 6.15
N ASN A 207 -18.95 13.04 5.01
CA ASN A 207 -19.43 13.93 3.95
C ASN A 207 -18.36 14.94 3.49
N LYS A 208 -17.09 14.53 3.50
CA LYS A 208 -15.97 15.35 3.01
C LYS A 208 -15.77 15.10 1.51
N ASN A 209 -15.44 16.17 0.80
CA ASN A 209 -15.12 16.12 -0.63
C ASN A 209 -13.63 16.42 -0.83
N ASN A 210 -13.15 16.20 -2.06
CA ASN A 210 -11.80 16.56 -2.47
C ASN A 210 -10.68 15.95 -1.61
N ILE A 211 -10.90 14.76 -1.05
CA ILE A 211 -9.91 14.11 -0.19
C ILE A 211 -8.75 13.57 -1.03
N LEU A 212 -7.54 14.01 -0.73
CA LEU A 212 -6.28 13.49 -1.26
C LEU A 212 -5.59 12.56 -0.27
N PHE A 213 -5.71 12.81 1.03
CA PHE A 213 -5.19 11.91 2.05
C PHE A 213 -6.18 11.67 3.19
N TYR A 214 -6.29 10.44 3.66
CA TYR A 214 -6.98 10.12 4.91
C TYR A 214 -6.19 9.09 5.71
N LEU A 215 -5.47 9.55 6.73
CA LEU A 215 -4.69 8.69 7.62
C LEU A 215 -5.31 8.66 9.01
N THR A 216 -5.61 7.46 9.51
CA THR A 216 -6.27 7.30 10.81
C THR A 216 -5.81 6.05 11.58
N GLY A 217 -6.43 5.77 12.72
CA GLY A 217 -6.18 4.59 13.54
C GLY A 217 -7.47 4.13 14.19
N TYR A 218 -8.16 3.16 13.60
CA TYR A 218 -9.40 2.59 14.12
C TYR A 218 -9.63 1.22 13.53
N THR A 219 -10.35 0.34 14.22
CA THR A 219 -10.59 -1.05 13.76
C THR A 219 -11.55 -1.13 12.58
N GLN A 220 -12.48 -0.19 12.50
CA GLN A 220 -13.50 -0.08 11.45
C GLN A 220 -13.83 1.39 11.25
N VAL A 221 -13.34 2.01 10.18
CA VAL A 221 -13.58 3.44 9.94
C VAL A 221 -15.02 3.64 9.47
N PRO A 222 -15.88 4.30 10.28
CA PRO A 222 -17.25 4.59 9.85
C PRO A 222 -17.26 5.64 8.75
N ASP A 223 -18.37 5.74 8.02
CA ASP A 223 -18.61 6.79 7.00
C ASP A 223 -17.61 6.83 5.83
N ILE A 224 -16.76 5.82 5.64
CA ILE A 224 -15.78 5.76 4.55
C ILE A 224 -16.42 6.00 3.16
N LYS A 225 -17.64 5.48 2.95
CA LYS A 225 -18.40 5.62 1.69
C LYS A 225 -19.16 6.95 1.56
N SER A 226 -19.21 7.76 2.63
CA SER A 226 -19.83 9.09 2.59
C SER A 226 -18.91 10.15 2.00
N ASN A 227 -17.63 9.82 1.88
CA ASN A 227 -16.57 10.73 1.50
C ASN A 227 -16.24 10.58 0.02
N HIS A 228 -15.85 11.68 -0.63
CA HIS A 228 -15.36 11.69 -2.00
C HIS A 228 -13.84 11.87 -2.04
N TYR A 229 -13.16 10.84 -2.53
CA TYR A 229 -11.72 10.81 -2.77
C TYR A 229 -11.39 11.25 -4.19
N LEU A 230 -10.35 12.06 -4.37
CA LEU A 230 -9.89 12.45 -5.70
C LEU A 230 -9.06 11.33 -6.36
N PRO A 231 -8.97 11.31 -7.70
CA PRO A 231 -7.96 10.51 -8.39
C PRO A 231 -6.57 10.71 -7.79
N GLY A 232 -5.92 9.61 -7.42
CA GLY A 232 -4.60 9.63 -6.79
C GLY A 232 -4.63 9.63 -5.26
N ALA A 233 -5.80 9.72 -4.62
CA ALA A 233 -5.88 9.80 -3.16
C ALA A 233 -5.30 8.57 -2.45
N ILE A 234 -4.69 8.81 -1.29
CA ILE A 234 -4.15 7.79 -0.40
C ILE A 234 -4.97 7.73 0.89
N ALA A 235 -5.46 6.55 1.26
CA ALA A 235 -6.17 6.41 2.53
C ALA A 235 -5.79 5.14 3.27
N ASP A 236 -5.46 5.28 4.55
CA ASP A 236 -4.92 4.23 5.39
C ASP A 236 -5.37 4.32 6.84
N HIS A 237 -5.45 3.14 7.47
CA HIS A 237 -5.73 3.01 8.89
C HIS A 237 -4.70 2.12 9.56
N LEU A 238 -4.27 2.55 10.74
CA LEU A 238 -3.50 1.71 11.64
C LEU A 238 -4.48 0.73 12.29
N THR A 239 -4.45 -0.53 11.86
CA THR A 239 -5.15 -1.62 12.53
C THR A 239 -4.41 -2.93 12.32
N SER A 240 -4.67 -3.89 13.19
CA SER A 240 -4.08 -5.21 13.13
C SER A 240 -4.59 -5.98 11.91
N THR A 241 -3.69 -6.64 11.18
CA THR A 241 -4.06 -7.50 10.03
C THR A 241 -4.89 -6.79 8.95
N GLY A 242 -4.77 -5.46 8.83
CA GLY A 242 -5.52 -4.67 7.84
C GLY A 242 -5.18 -5.06 6.39
N GLY A 243 -3.97 -5.57 6.13
CA GLY A 243 -3.55 -6.06 4.81
C GLY A 243 -3.89 -7.53 4.55
N ALA A 244 -4.58 -8.23 5.46
CA ALA A 244 -4.83 -9.65 5.35
C ALA A 244 -5.95 -9.99 4.34
N GLY A 245 -5.67 -9.76 3.05
CA GLY A 245 -6.54 -10.07 1.93
C GLY A 245 -7.81 -9.22 1.87
N ILE A 246 -8.81 -9.71 1.11
CA ILE A 246 -10.04 -8.98 0.80
C ILE A 246 -11.24 -9.38 1.68
N SER A 247 -11.04 -10.23 2.70
CA SER A 247 -12.12 -10.70 3.59
C SER A 247 -12.86 -9.55 4.27
N SER A 248 -14.17 -9.70 4.48
CA SER A 248 -14.99 -8.77 5.27
C SER A 248 -15.02 -9.12 6.77
N GLN A 249 -14.38 -10.21 7.18
CA GLN A 249 -14.39 -10.66 8.57
C GLN A 249 -13.32 -9.94 9.43
N GLY A 250 -13.69 -9.65 10.68
CA GLY A 250 -12.81 -9.08 11.69
C GLY A 250 -12.61 -7.57 11.53
N GLN A 251 -11.38 -7.11 11.70
CA GLN A 251 -11.02 -5.70 11.50
C GLN A 251 -11.03 -5.35 10.01
N MET A 252 -11.37 -4.10 9.73
CA MET A 252 -11.44 -3.56 8.38
C MET A 252 -10.15 -3.83 7.60
N LYS A 253 -10.30 -4.20 6.33
CA LYS A 253 -9.18 -4.44 5.43
C LYS A 253 -8.84 -3.17 4.66
N ALA A 254 -7.55 -2.99 4.34
CA ALA A 254 -7.03 -1.89 3.55
C ALA A 254 -7.73 -1.78 2.19
N PHE A 255 -8.13 -2.91 1.61
CA PHE A 255 -8.90 -2.96 0.35
C PHE A 255 -10.22 -2.18 0.39
N ARG A 256 -10.83 -2.00 1.58
CA ARG A 256 -12.06 -1.22 1.74
C ARG A 256 -11.86 0.26 1.38
N TRP A 257 -10.63 0.78 1.49
CA TRP A 257 -10.29 2.13 1.01
C TRP A 257 -10.33 2.22 -0.52
N LEU A 258 -9.85 1.19 -1.21
CA LEU A 258 -9.85 1.15 -2.66
C LEU A 258 -11.27 1.11 -3.23
N GLU A 259 -12.14 0.30 -2.61
CA GLU A 259 -13.58 0.21 -2.90
C GLU A 259 -14.32 1.52 -2.61
N ALA A 260 -13.87 2.30 -1.63
CA ALA A 260 -14.48 3.58 -1.28
C ALA A 260 -14.03 4.75 -2.16
N GLY A 261 -12.98 4.58 -2.98
CA GLY A 261 -12.51 5.61 -3.91
C GLY A 261 -11.04 6.01 -3.76
N ALA A 262 -10.29 5.49 -2.78
CA ALA A 262 -8.85 5.76 -2.68
C ALA A 262 -8.05 5.03 -3.76
N THR A 263 -7.02 5.65 -4.33
CA THR A 263 -6.14 5.04 -5.33
C THR A 263 -5.08 4.14 -4.70
N GLY A 264 -4.67 4.43 -3.46
CA GLY A 264 -3.67 3.68 -2.72
C GLY A 264 -4.08 3.39 -1.29
N SER A 265 -3.67 2.22 -0.79
CA SER A 265 -3.76 1.87 0.61
C SER A 265 -2.62 0.91 1.05
N TYR A 266 -2.52 0.69 2.35
CA TYR A 266 -1.52 -0.10 3.03
C TYR A 266 -2.13 -0.75 4.27
N GLY A 267 -1.71 -1.99 4.56
CA GLY A 267 -2.03 -2.63 5.83
C GLY A 267 -1.11 -3.80 6.12
N THR A 268 -0.99 -4.18 7.39
CA THR A 268 -0.11 -5.29 7.77
C THR A 268 -0.82 -6.63 7.60
N VAL A 269 -0.08 -7.67 7.20
CA VAL A 269 -0.60 -9.04 7.01
C VAL A 269 -0.49 -9.89 8.29
N ILE A 270 0.22 -9.37 9.29
CA ILE A 270 0.42 -9.91 10.64
C ILE A 270 0.11 -8.79 11.65
N GLU A 271 -0.22 -9.19 12.89
CA GLU A 271 -0.37 -8.28 14.03
C GLU A 271 0.88 -7.41 14.20
N PRO A 272 0.78 -6.06 14.07
CA PRO A 272 1.94 -5.19 14.12
C PRO A 272 2.21 -4.61 15.50
N CYS A 273 1.35 -4.89 16.49
CA CYS A 273 1.46 -4.38 17.86
C CYS A 273 1.54 -2.84 17.96
N ASN A 274 0.91 -2.17 16.98
CA ASN A 274 0.81 -0.73 16.88
C ASN A 274 2.14 0.06 16.84
N TYR A 275 3.25 -0.59 16.50
CA TYR A 275 4.52 0.10 16.22
C TYR A 275 4.35 1.07 15.05
N PRO A 276 4.48 2.41 15.24
CA PRO A 276 4.31 3.37 14.16
C PRO A 276 5.22 3.12 12.96
N GLN A 277 6.40 2.54 13.18
CA GLN A 277 7.40 2.21 12.17
C GLN A 277 6.90 1.19 11.13
N LYS A 278 5.90 0.36 11.49
CA LYS A 278 5.27 -0.60 10.59
C LYS A 278 4.14 0.00 9.76
N PHE A 279 3.91 1.32 9.83
CA PHE A 279 2.87 2.03 9.10
C PHE A 279 3.43 3.24 8.35
N PRO A 280 2.71 3.78 7.36
CA PRO A 280 3.16 4.96 6.63
C PRO A 280 3.36 6.14 7.57
N ASN A 281 4.56 6.71 7.50
CA ASN A 281 4.94 7.95 8.16
C ASN A 281 4.42 9.12 7.30
N ALA A 282 3.45 9.87 7.84
CA ALA A 282 2.82 10.99 7.11
C ALA A 282 3.82 12.10 6.75
N GLN A 283 4.85 12.31 7.56
CA GLN A 283 5.89 13.32 7.33
C GLN A 283 6.88 12.91 6.22
N ILE A 284 6.75 11.71 5.67
CA ILE A 284 7.51 11.26 4.50
C ILE A 284 6.54 11.03 3.33
N LEU A 285 5.46 10.27 3.56
CA LEU A 285 4.47 9.92 2.54
C LEU A 285 3.93 11.15 1.81
N ILE A 286 3.42 12.14 2.56
CA ILE A 286 2.74 13.30 1.99
C ILE A 286 3.74 14.19 1.23
N PRO A 287 4.87 14.64 1.83
CA PRO A 287 5.83 15.45 1.08
C PRO A 287 6.42 14.73 -0.13
N SER A 288 6.70 13.42 -0.06
CA SER A 288 7.19 12.64 -1.20
C SER A 288 6.21 12.66 -2.36
N TYR A 289 4.94 12.33 -2.09
CA TYR A 289 3.93 12.20 -3.13
C TYR A 289 3.57 13.56 -3.74
N VAL A 290 3.42 14.60 -2.90
CA VAL A 290 3.20 15.99 -3.33
C VAL A 290 4.42 16.57 -4.05
N GLY A 291 5.61 16.02 -3.78
CA GLY A 291 6.87 16.36 -4.45
C GLY A 291 7.06 15.67 -5.81
N GLY A 292 6.07 14.91 -6.29
CA GLY A 292 6.09 14.30 -7.63
C GLY A 292 6.59 12.85 -7.68
N ASP A 293 6.80 12.20 -6.54
CA ASP A 293 6.98 10.75 -6.52
C ASP A 293 5.69 10.04 -6.98
N SER A 294 5.81 8.89 -7.64
CA SER A 294 4.66 8.00 -7.87
C SER A 294 4.15 7.38 -6.57
N LEU A 295 2.93 6.83 -6.59
CA LEU A 295 2.31 6.20 -5.43
C LEU A 295 3.23 5.15 -4.81
N ILE A 296 3.84 4.30 -5.64
CA ILE A 296 4.73 3.23 -5.18
C ILE A 296 6.00 3.77 -4.51
N GLU A 297 6.59 4.83 -5.04
CA GLU A 297 7.77 5.47 -4.46
C GLU A 297 7.44 6.09 -3.11
N ALA A 298 6.40 6.91 -3.04
CA ALA A 298 5.99 7.58 -1.82
C ALA A 298 5.67 6.57 -0.70
N TYR A 299 4.97 5.49 -1.03
CA TYR A 299 4.68 4.44 -0.07
C TYR A 299 5.92 3.73 0.45
N TRP A 300 6.78 3.24 -0.44
CA TRP A 300 7.99 2.49 -0.05
C TRP A 300 8.98 3.34 0.75
N LYS A 301 9.02 4.66 0.50
CA LYS A 301 9.79 5.61 1.31
C LYS A 301 9.19 5.82 2.71
N SER A 302 7.87 5.71 2.84
CA SER A 302 7.16 6.13 4.05
C SER A 302 7.11 5.08 5.17
N VAL A 303 7.37 3.80 4.90
CA VAL A 303 7.27 2.73 5.90
C VAL A 303 8.66 2.26 6.30
N GLN A 304 9.03 2.47 7.58
CA GLN A 304 10.36 2.12 8.07
C GLN A 304 10.55 0.61 8.20
N GLN A 305 9.52 -0.12 8.61
CA GLN A 305 9.55 -1.56 8.89
C GLN A 305 8.45 -2.28 8.09
N PRO A 306 8.58 -2.38 6.75
CA PRO A 306 7.52 -2.86 5.88
C PRO A 306 7.46 -4.38 5.76
N GLY A 307 8.31 -5.15 6.47
CA GLY A 307 8.44 -6.61 6.29
C GLY A 307 7.10 -7.38 6.29
N GLU A 308 6.19 -6.95 7.16
CA GLU A 308 4.85 -7.52 7.34
C GLU A 308 3.74 -6.63 6.74
N GLY A 309 4.11 -5.66 5.91
CA GLY A 309 3.24 -4.64 5.31
C GLY A 309 2.90 -4.92 3.86
N LEU A 310 1.61 -4.91 3.51
CA LEU A 310 1.12 -5.08 2.14
C LEU A 310 0.78 -3.72 1.54
N PHE A 311 1.45 -3.37 0.44
CA PHE A 311 1.18 -2.16 -0.34
C PHE A 311 0.19 -2.48 -1.46
N ILE A 312 -0.93 -1.76 -1.51
CA ILE A 312 -2.01 -2.03 -2.46
C ILE A 312 -2.48 -0.76 -3.19
N GLY A 313 -2.93 -0.91 -4.42
CA GLY A 313 -3.43 0.20 -5.23
C GLY A 313 -2.81 0.28 -6.62
N GLU A 314 -2.97 1.43 -7.26
CA GLU A 314 -2.46 1.68 -8.60
C GLU A 314 -1.06 2.33 -8.52
N PRO A 315 0.03 1.58 -8.80
CA PRO A 315 1.37 1.96 -8.36
C PRO A 315 1.97 3.20 -9.05
N LEU A 316 1.53 3.49 -10.27
CA LEU A 316 2.11 4.56 -11.08
C LEU A 316 1.33 5.87 -11.00
N ALA A 317 0.22 5.90 -10.26
CA ALA A 317 -0.53 7.13 -10.02
C ALA A 317 0.42 8.19 -9.48
N CYS A 318 0.44 9.35 -10.14
CA CYS A 318 1.33 10.44 -9.75
C CYS A 318 0.66 11.80 -9.99
N PRO A 319 -0.11 12.31 -9.01
CA PRO A 319 -0.89 13.54 -9.19
C PRO A 319 -0.04 14.78 -9.46
N TRP A 320 1.17 14.79 -8.91
CA TRP A 320 2.11 15.91 -8.98
C TRP A 320 3.36 15.57 -9.81
N CYS A 321 3.35 14.57 -10.70
CA CYS A 321 4.49 14.38 -11.62
C CYS A 321 4.62 15.57 -12.59
N HIS A 322 5.84 15.75 -13.08
CA HIS A 322 6.22 16.71 -14.11
C HIS A 322 6.98 16.00 -15.21
#